data_AF-A0A961YIY3-F1
#
_entry.id   AF-A0A961YIY3-F1
#
_cell.length_a   1.000
_cell.length_b   1.000
_cell.length_c   1.000
_cell.angle_alpha   90.00
_cell.angle_beta   90.00
_cell.angle_gamma   90.00
#
_symmetry.space_group_name_H-M   'P 1'
#
loop_
_entity.id
_entity.type
_entity.pdbx_description
1 polymer ?
#
loop_
_entity_poly.entity_id
_entity_poly.type
_entity_poly.pdbx_seq_one_letter_code
_entity_poly.pdbx_strand_id
1 'polypeptide(L)' 'YASVIYIGSAPDCPKNRAYLPRQREAFVAGRSAPDFAAMDFEVDFTGRATEADLTDLGRRQMGF' A
#
# COMPACT_ATOMS: atom_id res chain seq x y z
N TYR A 1 -18.46 -20.93 -0.22
CA TYR A 1 -17.81 -19.66 0.15
C TYR A 1 -16.57 -19.47 -0.71
N ALA A 2 -16.32 -18.26 -1.18
CA ALA A 2 -15.11 -17.90 -1.92
C ALA A 2 -14.53 -16.62 -1.32
N SER A 3 -13.28 -16.68 -0.85
CA SER A 3 -12.53 -15.55 -0.32
C SER A 3 -11.37 -15.26 -1.26
N VAL A 4 -11.16 -14.00 -1.62
CA VAL A 4 -10.14 -13.57 -2.58
C VAL A 4 -9.46 -12.29 -2.08
N ILE A 5 -8.21 -12.08 -2.51
CA ILE A 5 -7.45 -10.84 -2.32
C ILE A 5 -7.17 -10.27 -3.72
N TYR A 6 -7.42 -8.98 -3.92
CA TYR A 6 -7.15 -8.31 -5.19
C TYR A 6 -5.68 -7.88 -5.26
N ILE A 7 -4.93 -8.49 -6.19
CA ILE A 7 -3.53 -8.13 -6.48
C ILE A 7 -3.40 -7.96 -8.00
N GLY A 8 -3.25 -6.70 -8.43
CA GLY A 8 -3.08 -6.35 -9.84
C GLY A 8 -1.62 -6.41 -10.30
N SER A 9 -1.41 -6.55 -11.61
CA SER A 9 -0.09 -6.39 -12.22
C SER A 9 0.09 -4.94 -12.70
N ALA A 10 0.93 -4.18 -11.99
CA ALA A 10 1.24 -2.78 -12.31
C ALA A 10 2.74 -2.66 -12.69
N PRO A 11 3.11 -2.74 -13.97
CA PRO A 11 4.51 -2.69 -14.38
C PRO A 11 5.14 -1.33 -14.10
N ASP A 12 6.46 -1.31 -13.91
CA ASP A 12 7.19 -0.07 -13.67
C ASP A 12 7.13 0.87 -14.88
N CYS A 13 6.53 2.03 -14.69
CA CYS A 13 6.39 3.07 -15.70
C CYS A 13 6.25 4.45 -15.04
N PRO A 14 6.43 5.56 -15.78
CA PRO A 14 6.33 6.91 -15.21
C PRO A 14 5.04 7.17 -14.44
N LYS A 15 3.89 6.69 -14.95
CA LYS A 15 2.60 6.83 -14.29
C LYS A 15 2.55 6.12 -12.94
N ASN A 16 3.00 4.87 -12.88
CA ASN A 16 2.94 4.07 -11.66
C ASN A 16 3.95 4.58 -10.60
N ARG A 17 5.14 5.02 -11.04
CA ARG A 17 6.11 5.67 -10.13
C ARG A 17 5.58 6.97 -9.53
N ALA A 18 4.79 7.74 -10.27
CA ALA A 18 4.17 8.95 -9.75
C ALA A 18 3.13 8.69 -8.64
N TYR A 19 2.57 7.47 -8.57
CA TYR A 19 1.62 7.08 -7.52
C TYR A 19 2.32 6.68 -6.21
N LEU A 20 3.51 6.06 -6.30
CA LEU A 20 4.22 5.48 -5.16
C LEU A 20 4.38 6.42 -3.95
N PRO A 21 4.77 7.71 -4.09
CA PRO A 21 4.93 8.58 -2.93
C PRO A 21 3.65 8.72 -2.11
N ARG A 22 2.48 8.85 -2.77
CA ARG A 22 1.17 8.99 -2.13
C ARG A 22 0.72 7.68 -1.48
N GLN A 23 0.95 6.56 -2.17
CA GLN A 23 0.63 5.23 -1.63
C GLN A 23 1.49 4.91 -0.40
N ARG A 24 2.79 5.20 -0.47
CA ARG A 24 3.74 4.98 0.62
C ARG A 24 3.38 5.80 1.85
N GLU A 25 3.04 7.08 1.69
CA GLU A 25 2.60 7.94 2.79
C GLU A 25 1.35 7.39 3.47
N ALA A 26 0.35 6.97 2.69
CA ALA A 26 -0.87 6.35 3.22
C ALA A 26 -0.55 5.04 3.96
N PHE A 27 0.33 4.20 3.40
CA PHE A 27 0.76 2.96 4.03
C PHE A 27 1.49 3.19 5.36
N VAL A 28 2.41 4.15 5.45
CA VAL A 28 3.09 4.46 6.72
C VAL A 28 2.08 4.93 7.77
N ALA A 29 1.13 5.79 7.37
CA ALA A 29 0.11 6.34 8.25
C ALA A 29 -1.06 5.38 8.59
N GLY A 30 -1.16 4.22 7.92
CA GLY A 30 -2.31 3.31 8.08
C GLY A 30 -3.63 3.84 7.50
N ARG A 31 -3.55 4.82 6.59
CA ARG A 31 -4.71 5.42 5.92
C ARG A 31 -5.12 4.62 4.68
N SER A 32 -6.35 4.82 4.23
CA SER A 32 -6.85 4.26 2.99
C SER A 32 -5.97 4.68 1.81
N ALA A 33 -5.77 3.76 0.86
CA ALA A 33 -4.97 4.04 -0.32
C ALA A 33 -5.58 5.21 -1.14
N PRO A 34 -4.75 6.04 -1.82
CA PRO A 34 -5.21 7.29 -2.45
C PRO A 34 -6.34 7.17 -3.49
N ASP A 35 -6.54 5.99 -4.07
CA ASP A 35 -7.56 5.72 -5.09
C ASP A 35 -8.90 5.21 -4.50
N PHE A 36 -8.98 5.04 -3.17
CA PHE A 36 -10.17 4.60 -2.45
C PHE A 36 -10.76 5.71 -1.59
N ALA A 37 -11.99 5.51 -1.10
CA ALA A 37 -12.60 6.41 -0.13
C ALA A 37 -11.75 6.47 1.15
N ALA A 38 -11.55 7.66 1.69
CA ALA A 38 -10.75 7.91 2.89
C ALA A 38 -11.50 7.50 4.16
N MET A 39 -11.67 6.19 4.35
CA MET A 39 -12.34 5.61 5.52
C MET A 39 -11.37 5.45 6.70
N ASP A 40 -10.07 5.28 6.41
CA ASP A 40 -8.96 5.26 7.37
C ASP A 40 -9.14 4.32 8.57
N PHE A 41 -9.85 3.20 8.37
CA PHE A 41 -10.18 2.24 9.43
C PHE A 41 -8.96 1.64 10.14
N GLU A 42 -7.86 1.41 9.41
CA GLU A 42 -6.72 0.65 9.92
C GLU A 42 -5.72 1.50 10.71
N VAL A 43 -5.99 2.79 10.91
CA VAL A 43 -5.07 3.73 11.59
C VAL A 43 -4.75 3.28 13.02
N ASP A 44 -5.71 2.69 13.75
CA ASP A 44 -5.56 2.25 15.14
C ASP A 44 -5.66 0.72 15.32
N PHE A 45 -5.69 -0.04 14.23
CA PHE A 45 -5.77 -1.50 14.29
C PHE A 45 -4.50 -2.11 14.87
N THR A 46 -4.70 -3.01 15.85
CA THR A 46 -3.60 -3.83 16.38
C THR A 46 -3.23 -4.92 15.38
N GLY A 47 -1.93 -5.12 15.15
CA GLY A 47 -1.42 -6.16 14.25
C GLY A 47 -1.43 -5.80 12.76
N ARG A 48 -1.66 -4.54 12.42
CA ARG A 48 -1.51 -4.01 11.05
C ARG A 48 -0.07 -4.19 10.56
N ALA A 49 0.11 -4.63 9.32
CA ALA A 49 1.42 -4.67 8.66
C ALA A 49 2.02 -3.27 8.52
N THR A 50 3.35 -3.19 8.64
CA THR A 50 4.13 -1.96 8.64
C THR A 50 5.31 -2.06 7.68
N GLU A 51 6.10 -0.99 7.57
CA GLU A 51 7.34 -1.00 6.80
C GLU A 51 8.33 -2.08 7.27
N ALA A 52 8.29 -2.47 8.55
CA ALA A 52 9.15 -3.51 9.10
C ALA A 52 8.86 -4.90 8.51
N ASP A 53 7.66 -5.12 7.97
CA ASP A 53 7.22 -6.38 7.38
C ASP A 53 7.60 -6.47 5.89
N LEU A 54 8.11 -5.38 5.30
CA LEU A 54 8.52 -5.35 3.89
C LEU A 54 9.90 -5.99 3.70
N THR A 55 9.97 -6.94 2.76
CA THR A 55 11.23 -7.42 2.19
C THR A 55 11.91 -6.33 1.35
N ASP A 56 13.17 -6.53 0.95
CA ASP A 56 13.88 -5.62 0.05
C ASP A 56 13.19 -5.42 -1.31
N LEU A 57 12.47 -6.44 -1.79
CA LEU A 57 11.64 -6.31 -2.98
C LEU A 57 10.40 -5.45 -2.70
N GLY A 58 9.72 -5.69 -1.57
CA GLY A 58 8.54 -4.92 -1.16
C GLY A 58 8.85 -3.44 -0.97
N ARG A 59 10.00 -3.13 -0.36
CA ARG A 59 10.50 -1.75 -0.21
C ARG A 59 10.66 -1.06 -1.56
N ARG A 60 11.32 -1.71 -2.52
CA ARG A 60 11.48 -1.18 -3.89
C ARG A 60 10.13 -1.01 -4.61
N GLN A 61 9.22 -1.97 -4.47
CA GLN A 61 7.89 -1.90 -5.10
C GLN A 61 6.99 -0.82 -4.49
N MET A 62 7.20 -0.47 -3.21
CA MET A 62 6.49 0.60 -2.51
C MET A 62 7.21 1.97 -2.61
N GLY A 63 8.35 2.04 -3.29
CA GLY A 63 9.11 3.28 -3.47
C GLY A 63 9.78 3.80 -2.20
N PHE A 64 10.20 2.91 -1.30
CA PHE A 64 11.10 3.25 -0.18
C PHE A 64 12.54 3.43 -0.65
#